data_AF-A0A0R1K4K1-F1
#
_entry.id   AF-A0A0R1K4K1-F1
#
_cell.length_a   1.000
_cell.length_b   1.000
_cell.length_c   1.000
_cell.angle_alpha   90.00
_cell.angle_beta   90.00
_cell.angle_gamma   90.00
#
_symmetry.space_group_name_H-M   'P 1'
#
loop_
_entity.id
_entity.type
_entity.pdbx_description
1 polymer ?
#
loop_
_entity_poly.entity_id
_entity_poly.type
_entity_poly.pdbx_seq_one_letter_code
_entity_poly.pdbx_strand_id
1 'polypeptide(L)' 'MKEINQQVLTGERALFQGRDLHITNSTFVDGESPLKHSQNVAIDHTIFKWKYPL' A
#
# COMPACT_ATOMS: atom_id res chain seq x y z
N MET A 1 15.10 1.84 4.38
CA MET A 1 13.63 1.76 4.37
C MET A 1 13.09 3.06 3.79
N LYS A 2 12.19 3.01 2.81
CA LYS A 2 11.57 4.16 2.14
C LYS A 2 10.26 4.48 2.83
N GLU A 3 10.09 5.75 3.20
CA GLU A 3 8.90 6.27 3.85
C GLU A 3 7.84 6.70 2.83
N ILE A 4 6.60 6.25 3.05
CA ILE A 4 5.40 6.63 2.29
C ILE A 4 4.37 7.08 3.33
N ASN A 5 4.20 8.39 3.49
CA ASN A 5 3.29 8.96 4.49
C ASN A 5 2.24 9.83 3.82
N GLN A 6 0.99 9.73 4.29
CA GLN A 6 -0.15 10.55 3.84
C GLN A 6 -0.36 10.53 2.32
N GLN A 7 -0.19 9.37 1.68
CA GLN A 7 -0.37 9.21 0.24
C GLN A 7 -1.72 8.60 -0.11
N VAL A 8 -2.27 9.04 -1.24
CA VAL A 8 -3.39 8.37 -1.91
C VAL A 8 -2.82 7.56 -3.07
N LEU A 9 -2.91 6.24 -2.98
CA LEU A 9 -2.33 5.28 -3.90
C LEU A 9 -3.44 4.66 -4.75
N THR A 10 -3.28 4.76 -6.07
CA THR A 10 -4.28 4.32 -7.05
C THR A 10 -3.67 3.39 -8.10
N GLY A 11 -4.52 2.70 -8.85
CA GLY A 11 -4.15 1.79 -9.93
C GLY A 11 -4.07 0.33 -9.51
N GLU A 12 -4.13 -0.58 -10.49
CA GLU A 12 -4.34 -2.01 -10.25
C GLU A 12 -3.36 -2.61 -9.23
N ARG A 13 -2.07 -2.20 -9.25
CA ARG A 13 -1.02 -2.69 -8.33
C ARG A 13 -0.05 -1.58 -7.89
N ALA A 14 -0.54 -0.60 -7.14
CA ALA A 14 0.19 0.63 -6.79
C ALA A 14 1.63 0.46 -6.26
N LEU A 15 1.94 -0.61 -5.50
CA LEU A 15 3.27 -0.87 -4.94
C LEU A 15 3.74 -2.31 -5.23
N PHE A 16 3.48 -2.80 -6.45
CA PHE A 16 3.94 -4.12 -6.88
C PHE A 16 5.44 -4.30 -6.70
N GLN A 17 5.85 -5.43 -6.11
CA GLN A 17 7.26 -5.74 -5.82
C GLN A 17 7.97 -4.68 -4.96
N GLY A 18 7.24 -3.92 -4.15
CA GLY A 18 7.81 -2.97 -3.21
C GLY A 18 8.78 -3.64 -2.24
N ARG A 19 9.94 -3.02 -1.98
CA ARG A 19 10.93 -3.52 -1.02
C ARG A 19 11.30 -2.43 -0.02
N ASP A 20 11.50 -2.85 1.22
CA ASP A 20 11.94 -1.99 2.32
C ASP A 20 11.06 -0.74 2.48
N LEU A 21 9.74 -0.93 2.59
CA LEU A 21 8.76 0.16 2.65
C LEU A 21 8.21 0.34 4.06
N HIS A 22 7.97 1.58 4.45
CA HIS A 22 7.19 1.94 5.63
C HIS A 22 6.05 2.86 5.18
N ILE A 23 4.82 2.39 5.33
CA ILE A 23 3.62 3.04 4.77
C ILE A 23 2.72 3.46 5.92
N THR A 24 2.58 4.76 6.10
CA THR A 24 1.89 5.36 7.24
C THR A 24 0.78 6.29 6.75
N ASN A 25 -0.36 6.32 7.46
CA ASN A 25 -1.47 7.26 7.21
C ASN A 25 -1.95 7.36 5.74
N SER A 26 -1.84 6.27 4.98
CA SER A 26 -2.04 6.30 3.53
C SER A 26 -3.34 5.59 3.13
N THR A 27 -3.79 5.77 1.89
CA THR A 27 -5.02 5.13 1.39
C THR A 27 -4.79 4.50 0.03
N PHE A 28 -5.02 3.20 -0.08
CA PHE A 28 -5.15 2.50 -1.36
C PHE A 28 -6.61 2.56 -1.80
N VAL A 29 -6.88 3.25 -2.91
CA VAL A 29 -8.24 3.57 -3.35
C VAL A 29 -8.83 2.45 -4.21
N ASP A 30 -8.16 2.13 -5.30
CA ASP A 30 -8.55 1.13 -6.29
C ASP A 30 -7.39 0.16 -6.55
N GLY A 31 -7.72 -1.00 -7.11
CA GLY A 31 -6.74 -2.00 -7.52
C GLY A 31 -6.74 -3.29 -6.71
N GLU A 32 -6.18 -4.34 -7.30
CA GLU A 32 -6.13 -5.69 -6.76
C GLU A 32 -4.71 -6.02 -6.29
N SER A 33 -4.59 -6.44 -5.02
CA SER A 33 -3.31 -6.84 -4.44
C SER A 33 -2.22 -5.76 -4.59
N PRO A 34 -2.42 -4.55 -4.05
CA PRO A 34 -1.52 -3.40 -4.23
C PRO A 34 -0.08 -3.65 -3.77
N LEU A 35 0.12 -4.63 -2.87
CA LEU A 35 1.41 -5.00 -2.29
C LEU A 35 1.90 -6.38 -2.74
N LYS A 36 1.37 -6.92 -3.84
CA LYS A 36 1.75 -8.26 -4.31
C LYS A 36 3.26 -8.36 -4.55
N HIS A 37 3.85 -9.46 -4.05
CA HIS A 37 5.28 -9.74 -4.08
C HIS A 37 6.17 -8.69 -3.37
N SER A 38 5.60 -7.90 -2.45
CA SER A 38 6.39 -6.98 -1.64
C SER A 38 7.13 -7.71 -0.53
N GLN A 39 8.28 -7.16 -0.11
CA GLN A 39 9.13 -7.71 0.93
C GLN A 39 9.58 -6.62 1.89
N ASN A 40 9.67 -6.96 3.18
CA ASN A 40 10.04 -6.02 4.25
C ASN A 40 9.19 -4.74 4.21
N VAL A 41 7.87 -4.90 4.34
CA VAL A 41 6.92 -3.78 4.35
C VAL A 41 6.28 -3.66 5.72
N ALA A 42 6.40 -2.49 6.33
CA ALA A 42 5.67 -2.09 7.52
C ALA A 42 4.51 -1.16 7.11
N ILE A 43 3.33 -1.37 7.71
CA ILE A 43 2.12 -0.63 7.40
C ILE A 43 1.40 -0.26 8.68
N ASP A 44 1.04 1.01 8.80
CA ASP A 44 0.31 1.55 9.93
C ASP A 44 -0.68 2.62 9.47
N HIS A 45 -1.82 2.68 10.17
CA HIS A 45 -2.90 3.65 9.92
C HIS A 45 -3.28 3.82 8.44
N THR A 46 -3.27 2.73 7.67
CA THR A 46 -3.49 2.75 6.22
C THR A 46 -4.80 2.06 5.86
N ILE A 47 -5.53 2.65 4.91
CA ILE A 47 -6.88 2.20 4.50
C ILE A 47 -6.81 1.54 3.12
N PHE A 48 -7.45 0.39 2.95
CA PHE A 48 -7.65 -0.28 1.66
C PHE A 48 -9.13 -0.24 1.29
N LYS A 49 -9.49 0.55 0.27
CA LYS A 49 -10.90 0.84 -0.10
C LYS A 49 -11.49 -0.11 -1.14
N TRP A 50 -10.66 -0.77 -1.95
CA TRP A 50 -11.13 -1.69 -2.99
C TRP A 50 -11.68 -3.00 -2.39
N LYS A 51 -12.27 -3.87 -3.22
CA LYS A 51 -13.29 -4.92 -2.97
C LYS A 51 -13.18 -5.87 -1.75
N TYR A 52 -12.19 -5.73 -0.88
CA TYR A 52 -12.14 -6.39 0.43
C TYR A 52 -11.70 -5.37 1.50
N PRO A 53 -12.64 -4.75 2.25
CA PRO A 53 -12.27 -4.11 3.50
C PRO A 53 -11.70 -5.20 4.43
N LEU A 54 -10.41 -5.10 4.74
CA LEU A 54 -9.77 -5.89 5.80
C LEU A 54 -10.21 -5.38 7.18
#